data_AF-A0AAW4UEN4-F1
#
_entry.id   AF-A0AAW4UEN4-F1
#
_cell.length_a   1.000
_cell.length_b   1.000
_cell.length_c   1.000
_cell.angle_alpha   90.00
_cell.angle_beta   90.00
_cell.angle_gamma   90.00
#
_symmetry.space_group_name_H-M   'P 1'
#
loop_
_entity.id
_entity.type
_entity.pdbx_description
1 polymer ?
#
loop_
_entity_poly.entity_id
_entity_poly.type
_entity_poly.pdbx_seq_one_letter_code
_entity_poly.pdbx_strand_id
1 'polypeptide(L)'
;MKKMKQNLMAIATVMATSFAFATMTFAGSSNYSFTLDHRVVDGSDNGTYHSLDKGTVYIDGGHYEYLTDKGALSTYNNITYVLYRSRFGPDKSCGSIECDYYTNPSGKIGTADEKSSKYYLQIYKVEDDGHNIKGSGTIYN
;
A
#
# COMPACT_ATOMS: atom_id res chain seq x y z
N MET A 1 17.01 50.21 30.43
CA MET A 1 16.10 49.07 30.67
C MET A 1 15.98 48.25 29.39
N LYS A 2 16.23 46.94 29.51
CA LYS A 2 15.80 45.77 28.70
C LYS A 2 15.83 45.88 27.16
N LYS A 3 16.42 44.94 26.41
CA LYS A 3 17.21 43.73 26.70
C LYS A 3 17.81 43.25 25.36
N MET A 4 19.08 42.86 25.37
CA MET A 4 19.78 42.10 24.33
C MET A 4 19.01 40.82 23.92
N LYS A 5 19.15 40.40 22.65
CA LYS A 5 19.93 39.20 22.26
C LYS A 5 19.91 39.02 20.74
N GLN A 6 21.05 39.30 20.11
CA GLN A 6 21.46 38.62 18.87
C GLN A 6 21.71 37.15 19.23
N ASN A 7 21.09 36.22 18.50
CA ASN A 7 21.42 34.79 18.45
C ASN A 7 21.07 34.34 17.03
N LEU A 8 22.08 34.22 16.16
CA LEU A 8 22.80 32.98 15.83
C LEU A 8 22.10 32.19 14.72
N MET A 9 22.89 31.92 13.68
CA MET A 9 22.66 30.97 12.59
C MET A 9 21.90 29.70 13.02
N ALA A 10 20.89 29.30 12.25
CA ALA A 10 20.43 27.92 12.17
C ALA A 10 19.78 27.70 10.79
N ILE A 11 20.60 27.37 9.79
CA ILE A 11 20.72 26.02 9.22
C ILE A 11 19.92 25.91 7.91
N ALA A 12 20.68 26.02 6.82
CA ALA A 12 20.35 25.38 5.57
C ALA A 12 20.16 23.88 5.80
N THR A 13 19.08 23.28 5.32
CA THR A 13 19.12 21.87 4.91
C THR A 13 18.13 21.65 3.77
N VAL A 14 18.70 21.57 2.58
CA VAL A 14 18.17 20.85 1.43
C VAL A 14 17.61 19.51 1.89
N MET A 15 16.34 19.25 1.63
CA MET A 15 15.85 17.88 1.59
C MET A 15 15.00 17.72 0.33
N ALA A 16 15.69 17.79 -0.82
CA ALA A 16 15.28 17.01 -1.97
C ALA A 16 15.42 15.55 -1.53
N THR A 17 14.31 14.96 -1.07
CA THR A 17 14.27 13.54 -0.73
C THR A 17 14.33 12.76 -2.04
N SER A 18 15.53 12.63 -2.60
CA SER A 18 15.85 11.58 -3.55
C SER A 18 15.76 10.27 -2.77
N PHE A 19 14.60 9.61 -2.82
CA PHE A 19 14.47 8.20 -2.45
C PHE A 19 15.29 7.38 -3.44
N ALA A 20 16.59 7.30 -3.22
CA ALA A 20 17.42 6.26 -3.80
C ALA A 20 17.07 4.96 -3.07
N PHE A 21 16.11 4.20 -3.61
CA PHE A 21 15.90 2.83 -3.18
C PHE A 21 17.12 2.02 -3.60
N ALA A 22 18.02 1.76 -2.66
CA ALA A 22 19.01 0.70 -2.79
C ALA A 22 18.23 -0.61 -2.98
N THR A 23 18.34 -1.23 -4.16
CA THR A 23 17.69 -2.50 -4.45
C THR A 23 18.40 -3.60 -3.66
N MET A 24 17.90 -3.90 -2.47
CA MET A 24 18.24 -5.15 -1.79
C MET A 24 17.59 -6.29 -2.59
N THR A 25 18.38 -6.98 -3.41
CA THR A 25 17.96 -8.23 -4.06
C THR A 25 17.82 -9.30 -2.99
N PHE A 26 16.62 -9.38 -2.42
CA PHE A 26 16.06 -10.61 -1.87
C PHE A 26 15.15 -11.23 -2.95
N ALA A 27 14.76 -12.50 -2.78
CA ALA A 27 13.63 -13.07 -3.52
C ALA A 27 12.49 -12.04 -3.60
N GLY A 28 11.90 -11.85 -4.79
CA GLY A 28 11.27 -10.62 -5.25
C GLY A 28 10.24 -10.05 -4.28
N SER A 29 10.71 -9.24 -3.32
CA SER A 29 9.89 -8.57 -2.33
C SER A 29 9.71 -7.10 -2.72
N SER A 30 8.49 -6.62 -2.59
CA SER A 30 8.13 -5.26 -2.98
C SER A 30 7.21 -4.64 -1.94
N ASN A 31 7.58 -3.45 -1.48
CA ASN A 31 6.78 -2.71 -0.51
C ASN A 31 5.54 -2.13 -1.20
N TYR A 32 4.42 -2.11 -0.47
CA TYR A 32 3.21 -1.39 -0.87
C TYR A 32 2.79 -0.45 0.26
N SER A 33 2.05 0.60 -0.12
CA SER A 33 1.37 1.50 0.80
C SER A 33 0.12 2.06 0.14
N PHE A 34 -0.94 2.28 0.90
CA PHE A 34 -2.19 2.81 0.37
C PHE A 34 -2.87 3.77 1.36
N THR A 35 -3.74 4.61 0.82
CA THR A 35 -4.67 5.48 1.55
C THR A 35 -6.05 5.31 0.93
N LEU A 36 -6.95 4.68 1.68
CA LEU A 36 -8.30 4.30 1.27
C LEU A 36 -9.28 5.28 1.92
N ASP A 37 -9.53 6.41 1.24
CA ASP A 37 -10.43 7.48 1.70
C ASP A 37 -11.90 7.23 1.34
N HIS A 38 -12.14 6.19 0.55
CA HIS A 38 -13.47 5.76 0.14
C HIS A 38 -13.46 4.23 0.07
N ARG A 39 -13.87 3.68 -1.08
CA ARG A 39 -14.10 2.25 -1.25
C ARG A 39 -12.95 1.51 -1.91
N VAL A 40 -12.19 2.12 -2.83
CA VAL A 40 -11.22 1.42 -3.67
C VAL A 40 -9.94 2.24 -3.85
N VAL A 41 -8.79 1.58 -3.79
CA VAL A 41 -7.50 2.08 -4.27
C VAL A 41 -6.98 1.08 -5.29
N ASP A 42 -6.70 1.56 -6.51
CA ASP A 42 -6.08 0.76 -7.56
C ASP A 42 -4.62 1.18 -7.75
N GLY A 43 -3.70 0.24 -7.56
CA GLY A 43 -2.27 0.49 -7.77
C GLY A 43 -1.93 0.88 -9.21
N SER A 44 -2.68 0.39 -10.20
CA SER A 44 -2.43 0.70 -11.61
C SER A 44 -2.74 2.15 -11.96
N ASP A 45 -3.85 2.70 -11.43
CA ASP A 45 -4.20 4.12 -11.58
C ASP A 45 -3.16 5.05 -10.95
N ASN A 46 -2.47 4.56 -9.91
CA ASN A 46 -1.41 5.28 -9.19
C ASN A 46 0.01 4.97 -9.71
N GLY A 47 0.15 4.16 -10.77
CA GLY A 47 1.46 3.76 -11.31
C GLY A 47 2.31 2.93 -10.35
N THR A 48 1.70 2.32 -9.32
CA THR A 48 2.37 1.50 -8.31
C THR A 48 2.40 0.04 -8.76
N TYR A 49 3.57 -0.40 -9.20
CA TYR A 49 3.78 -1.77 -9.66
C TYR A 49 4.92 -2.48 -8.91
N HIS A 50 4.83 -3.80 -8.91
CA HIS A 50 5.70 -4.71 -8.19
C HIS A 50 6.34 -5.72 -9.14
N SER A 51 7.62 -6.02 -8.88
CA SER A 51 8.35 -7.05 -9.59
C SER A 51 8.28 -8.36 -8.84
N LEU A 52 7.66 -9.36 -9.46
CA LEU A 52 7.48 -10.70 -8.90
C LEU A 52 8.01 -11.73 -9.90
N ASP A 53 8.56 -12.82 -9.38
CA ASP A 53 8.89 -14.01 -10.17
C ASP A 53 7.62 -14.84 -10.42
N LYS A 54 7.69 -15.85 -11.28
CA LYS A 54 6.57 -16.79 -11.46
C LYS A 54 6.49 -17.71 -10.24
N GLY A 55 5.33 -17.79 -9.58
CA GLY A 55 5.14 -18.67 -8.43
C GLY A 55 4.08 -18.20 -7.44
N THR A 56 3.99 -18.88 -6.30
CA THR A 56 3.10 -18.48 -5.20
C THR A 56 3.54 -17.14 -4.62
N VAL A 57 2.60 -16.22 -4.44
CA VAL A 57 2.85 -14.88 -3.88
C VAL A 57 2.24 -14.79 -2.49
N TYR A 58 3.00 -14.17 -1.59
CA TYR A 58 2.61 -13.91 -0.22
C TYR A 58 2.50 -12.41 0.02
N ILE A 59 1.66 -12.04 0.99
CA ILE A 59 1.51 -10.68 1.49
C ILE A 59 1.73 -10.70 3.00
N ASP A 60 2.37 -9.66 3.51
CA ASP A 60 2.46 -9.40 4.94
C ASP A 60 2.47 -7.89 5.17
N GLY A 61 1.66 -7.39 6.09
CA GLY A 61 1.55 -5.95 6.32
C GLY A 61 0.63 -5.58 7.46
N GLY A 62 0.10 -4.37 7.41
CA GLY A 62 -0.90 -3.91 8.37
C GLY A 62 -1.64 -2.68 7.88
N HIS A 63 -2.74 -2.38 8.56
CA HIS A 63 -3.56 -1.22 8.28
C HIS A 63 -4.11 -0.62 9.58
N TYR A 64 -4.53 0.64 9.51
CA TYR A 64 -5.14 1.37 10.62
C TYR A 64 -6.10 2.43 10.07
N GLU A 65 -7.16 2.72 10.83
CA GLU A 65 -8.03 3.85 10.57
C GLU A 65 -7.29 5.15 10.93
N TYR A 66 -7.29 6.11 10.02
CA TYR A 66 -6.65 7.41 10.25
C TYR A 66 -7.65 8.58 10.29
N LEU A 67 -8.87 8.37 9.79
CA LEU A 67 -9.95 9.35 9.81
C LEU A 67 -11.31 8.62 9.78
N THR A 68 -12.25 9.09 10.60
CA THR A 68 -13.65 8.64 10.59
C THR A 68 -14.54 9.77 10.08
N ASP A 69 -15.32 9.49 9.04
CA ASP A 69 -16.20 10.47 8.43
C ASP A 69 -17.50 10.66 9.23
N LYS A 70 -18.14 11.81 9.05
CA LYS A 70 -19.43 12.09 9.67
C LYS A 70 -20.50 11.17 9.07
N GLY A 71 -21.10 10.32 9.90
CA GLY A 71 -22.11 9.36 9.47
C GLY A 71 -21.53 7.99 9.09
N ALA A 72 -20.27 7.73 9.44
CA ALA A 72 -19.67 6.40 9.35
C ALA A 72 -20.55 5.35 10.04
N LEU A 73 -20.52 4.14 9.50
CA LEU A 73 -21.23 2.99 10.06
C LEU A 73 -20.65 2.63 11.43
N SER A 74 -21.40 1.88 12.24
CA SER A 74 -20.89 1.38 13.53
C SER A 74 -19.94 0.19 13.40
N THR A 75 -19.78 -0.34 12.19
CA THR A 75 -19.04 -1.56 11.88
C THR A 75 -18.12 -1.33 10.68
N TYR A 76 -16.95 -1.96 10.72
CA TYR A 76 -16.01 -1.96 9.61
C TYR A 76 -16.39 -3.01 8.57
N ASN A 77 -16.29 -2.63 7.30
CA ASN A 77 -16.27 -3.59 6.21
C ASN A 77 -14.91 -4.29 6.12
N ASN A 78 -14.92 -5.53 5.65
CA ASN A 78 -13.70 -6.26 5.36
C ASN A 78 -12.91 -5.57 4.23
N ILE A 79 -11.59 -5.72 4.30
CA ILE A 79 -10.65 -5.15 3.34
C ILE A 79 -10.14 -6.29 2.47
N THR A 80 -10.40 -6.19 1.17
CA THR A 80 -9.94 -7.15 0.17
C THR A 80 -8.71 -6.61 -0.53
N TYR A 81 -7.67 -7.43 -0.62
CA TYR A 81 -6.45 -7.18 -1.37
C TYR A 81 -6.42 -8.13 -2.56
N VAL A 82 -6.49 -7.59 -3.77
CA VAL A 82 -6.45 -8.37 -5.01
C VAL A 82 -5.13 -8.10 -5.73
N LEU A 83 -4.41 -9.17 -6.04
CA LEU A 83 -3.22 -9.11 -6.87
C LEU A 83 -3.64 -9.18 -8.34
N TYR A 84 -3.28 -8.16 -9.10
CA TYR A 84 -3.45 -8.13 -10.55
C TYR A 84 -2.10 -8.06 -11.26
N ARG A 85 -2.08 -8.49 -12.51
CA ARG A 85 -1.00 -8.22 -13.45
C ARG A 85 -1.51 -7.46 -14.65
N SER A 86 -0.90 -6.30 -14.89
CA SER A 86 -1.17 -5.51 -16.07
C SER A 86 -0.60 -6.15 -17.33
N ARG A 87 -1.40 -6.19 -18.39
CA ARG A 87 -1.02 -6.75 -19.69
C ARG A 87 -1.78 -6.06 -20.82
N PHE A 88 -1.42 -6.36 -22.07
CA PHE A 88 -2.22 -5.91 -23.20
C PHE A 88 -3.60 -6.59 -23.17
N GLY A 89 -4.66 -5.79 -23.16
CA GLY A 89 -6.03 -6.26 -22.97
C GLY A 89 -6.45 -6.26 -21.50
N PRO A 90 -7.43 -7.09 -21.10
CA PRO A 90 -7.90 -7.14 -19.72
C PRO A 90 -6.83 -7.64 -18.76
N ASP A 91 -6.63 -6.92 -17.66
CA ASP A 91 -5.68 -7.31 -16.62
C ASP A 91 -6.03 -8.67 -16.00
N LYS A 92 -5.00 -9.38 -15.57
CA LYS A 92 -5.15 -10.73 -15.04
C LYS A 92 -5.24 -10.70 -13.53
N SER A 93 -6.34 -11.19 -12.96
CA SER A 93 -6.41 -11.47 -11.52
C SER A 93 -5.53 -12.68 -11.20
N CYS A 94 -4.64 -12.52 -10.23
CA CYS A 94 -3.66 -13.52 -9.78
C CYS A 94 -4.02 -14.12 -8.41
N GLY A 95 -5.04 -13.59 -7.75
CA GLY A 95 -5.54 -14.05 -6.45
C GLY A 95 -5.93 -12.89 -5.55
N SER A 96 -6.50 -13.23 -4.40
CA SER A 96 -6.88 -12.25 -3.38
C SER A 96 -6.75 -12.83 -1.98
N ILE A 97 -6.63 -11.94 -1.01
CA ILE A 97 -6.85 -12.22 0.40
C ILE A 97 -7.84 -11.19 0.95
N GLU A 98 -8.62 -11.61 1.93
CA GLU A 98 -9.55 -10.76 2.64
C GLU A 98 -9.24 -10.85 4.13
N CYS A 99 -9.27 -9.71 4.81
CA CYS A 99 -9.12 -9.61 6.24
C CYS A 99 -10.13 -8.62 6.79
N ASP A 100 -10.51 -8.79 8.06
CA ASP A 100 -11.26 -7.77 8.78
C ASP A 100 -10.33 -6.61 9.16
N TYR A 101 -10.90 -5.54 9.74
CA TYR A 101 -10.13 -4.38 10.18
C TYR A 101 -9.16 -4.66 11.35
N TYR A 102 -9.43 -5.67 12.16
CA TYR A 102 -8.64 -5.98 13.36
C TYR A 102 -7.50 -6.95 13.05
N THR A 103 -7.46 -7.49 11.83
CA THR A 103 -6.50 -8.50 11.39
C THR A 103 -5.68 -7.96 10.24
N ASN A 104 -4.37 -8.17 10.34
CA ASN A 104 -3.45 -7.77 9.29
C ASN A 104 -3.54 -8.72 8.09
N PRO A 105 -3.36 -8.22 6.86
CA PRO A 105 -3.22 -9.10 5.69
C PRO A 105 -1.91 -9.87 5.81
N SER A 106 -2.01 -11.18 6.00
CA SER A 106 -0.83 -12.05 6.09
C SER A 106 -1.12 -13.42 5.49
N GLY A 107 -0.18 -13.93 4.68
CA GLY A 107 -0.23 -15.25 4.09
C GLY A 107 -0.26 -15.24 2.57
N LYS A 108 -0.75 -16.34 1.97
CA LYS A 108 -0.82 -16.47 0.51
C LYS A 108 -1.90 -15.54 -0.04
N ILE A 109 -1.51 -14.63 -0.95
CA ILE A 109 -2.45 -13.79 -1.69
C ILE A 109 -2.80 -14.37 -3.07
N GLY A 110 -1.89 -15.12 -3.69
CA GLY A 110 -2.16 -15.60 -5.05
C GLY A 110 -0.99 -16.33 -5.70
N THR A 111 -1.00 -16.33 -7.04
CA THR A 111 0.04 -16.91 -7.88
C THR A 111 0.39 -15.95 -9.02
N ALA A 112 1.64 -15.50 -9.06
CA ALA A 112 2.22 -14.79 -10.19
C ALA A 112 2.44 -15.78 -11.34
N ASP A 113 1.84 -15.51 -12.50
CA ASP A 113 1.81 -16.45 -13.62
C ASP A 113 3.04 -16.36 -14.53
N GLU A 114 3.74 -15.23 -14.51
CA GLU A 114 5.03 -15.03 -15.18
C GLU A 114 5.91 -14.04 -14.41
N LYS A 115 7.23 -14.07 -14.66
CA LYS A 115 8.12 -13.03 -14.12
C LYS A 115 7.77 -11.69 -14.77
N SER A 116 7.38 -10.70 -13.98
CA SER A 116 6.97 -9.39 -14.51
C SER A 116 7.13 -8.29 -13.47
N SER A 117 7.34 -7.06 -13.92
CA SER A 117 7.34 -5.84 -13.12
C SER A 117 6.01 -5.08 -13.17
N LYS A 118 4.94 -5.73 -13.63
CA LYS A 118 3.63 -5.14 -13.88
C LYS A 118 2.53 -5.67 -12.96
N TYR A 119 2.90 -6.26 -11.83
CA TYR A 119 1.93 -6.64 -10.81
C TYR A 119 1.51 -5.42 -10.00
N TYR A 120 0.25 -5.33 -9.60
CA TYR A 120 -0.24 -4.25 -8.73
C TYR A 120 -1.31 -4.79 -7.79
N LEU A 121 -1.55 -4.07 -6.70
CA LEU A 121 -2.62 -4.37 -5.76
C LEU A 121 -3.81 -3.47 -6.03
N GLN A 122 -5.00 -4.06 -6.07
CA GLN A 122 -6.25 -3.35 -5.88
C GLN A 122 -6.75 -3.65 -4.46
N ILE A 123 -6.99 -2.62 -3.67
CA ILE A 123 -7.38 -2.74 -2.26
C ILE A 123 -8.73 -2.07 -2.09
N TYR A 124 -9.73 -2.78 -1.58
CA TYR A 124 -11.08 -2.25 -1.49
C TYR A 124 -11.91 -2.78 -0.32
N LYS A 125 -12.96 -2.03 0.02
CA LYS A 125 -14.09 -2.45 0.86
C LYS A 125 -15.31 -2.72 -0.03
N VAL A 126 -16.22 -3.62 0.35
CA VAL A 126 -17.41 -3.90 -0.47
C VAL A 126 -18.31 -2.68 -0.63
N GLU A 127 -18.42 -1.85 0.40
CA GLU A 127 -19.11 -0.56 0.40
C GLU A 127 -18.27 0.47 1.18
N ASP A 128 -18.52 1.75 0.93
CA ASP A 128 -17.93 2.79 1.77
C ASP A 128 -18.67 2.83 3.12
N ASP A 129 -17.95 2.56 4.20
CA ASP A 129 -18.44 2.56 5.58
C ASP A 129 -18.08 3.86 6.32
N GLY A 130 -17.42 4.82 5.66
CA GLY A 130 -16.96 6.07 6.26
C GLY A 130 -15.72 5.94 7.17
N HIS A 131 -15.07 4.78 7.19
CA HIS A 131 -13.81 4.56 7.90
C HIS A 131 -12.62 4.62 6.93
N ASN A 132 -11.81 5.67 7.03
CA ASN A 132 -10.71 5.91 6.11
C ASN A 132 -9.43 5.26 6.62
N ILE A 133 -8.84 4.40 5.79
CA ILE A 133 -7.82 3.44 6.21
C ILE A 133 -6.51 3.72 5.49
N LYS A 134 -5.40 3.69 6.24
CA LYS A 134 -4.05 3.62 5.68
C LYS A 134 -3.45 2.27 5.96
N GLY A 135 -2.61 1.81 5.07
CA GLY A 135 -1.87 0.58 5.30
C GLY A 135 -0.61 0.48 4.47
N SER A 136 0.23 -0.46 4.86
CA SER A 136 1.50 -0.72 4.19
C SER A 136 1.98 -2.13 4.51
N GLY A 137 2.83 -2.66 3.66
CA GLY A 137 3.43 -3.97 3.86
C GLY A 137 4.33 -4.37 2.72
N THR A 138 4.49 -5.67 2.55
CA THR A 138 5.28 -6.30 1.51
C THR A 138 4.45 -7.34 0.78
N ILE A 139 4.70 -7.47 -0.52
CA ILE A 139 4.35 -8.67 -1.27
C ILE A 139 5.64 -9.32 -1.75
N TYR A 140 5.71 -10.65 -1.74
CA TYR A 140 6.95 -11.35 -2.05
C TYR A 140 6.73 -12.75 -2.61
N ASN A 141 7.73 -13.23 -3.37
CA ASN A 141 7.90 -14.62 -3.75
C ASN A 141 9.33 -15.02 -4.07
#